data_AF-A0AA94EH88-F1
#
_entry.id   AF-A0AA94EH88-F1
#
_cell.length_a   1.000
_cell.length_b   1.000
_cell.length_c   1.000
_cell.angle_alpha   90.00
_cell.angle_beta   90.00
_cell.angle_gamma   90.00
#
_symmetry.space_group_name_H-M   'P 1'
#
loop_
_entity.id
_entity.type
_entity.pdbx_description
1 polymer ?
#
loop_
_entity_poly.entity_id
_entity_poly.type
_entity_poly.pdbx_seq_one_letter_code
_entity_poly.pdbx_strand_id
1 'polypeptide(L)'
;MKPRTHLCAIATLSLLSISGTAQERQVPNQFEANTPAVAEDVNQNFNYLADEITGLEHDLTQGEYVSERLDCDADPHILNKVYNEVKHFREINFLISGSCYGSINLMRDENGDYVMTPDGAINNHQIMGQTLNIRSVGETPASIIPHPSTQAVDLYSGFAGGLYLSNLSVELGANDAGGILFSRNGHGDLSGVTLRAAPGADLLRGLQIQEGAQVYVGATAISGFAEGIHVINGGLLRLLGDVTINARNKGVTVNSARVRGFGELRVNRDSEAPTEYAVKLTNGSSYAGDYSELLLGTGKLFVEQQSVLDIFNAQADEVTVDSASAELQRLTTDVLRVKDTANAVVNEGSIRDNTQVFSNATLALYDVSVPSVGVFAGAELSGSPSISNVLNVRDQGMVSLFEGSISGEIFIGDANFRFDRTAIWADEVNVWSSRGQLINLSNVDYSRFFCEGVTAIDAPGVDWLVDYPGSNCMAKEDFSKLLELIKN
;
A
#
# COMPACT_ATOMS: atom_id res chain seq x y z
N MET A 1 -16.36 -59.13 -12.56
CA MET A 1 -16.87 -60.02 -11.49
C MET A 1 -16.90 -59.26 -10.17
N LYS A 2 -17.93 -59.54 -9.35
CA LYS A 2 -18.34 -58.91 -8.08
C LYS A 2 -17.23 -58.78 -7.00
N PRO A 3 -17.49 -58.01 -5.91
CA PRO A 3 -16.59 -57.01 -5.32
C PRO A 3 -15.83 -57.49 -4.08
N ARG A 4 -14.88 -56.68 -3.60
CA ARG A 4 -14.38 -56.73 -2.22
C ARG A 4 -14.72 -55.44 -1.50
N THR A 5 -15.46 -55.59 -0.42
CA THR A 5 -15.83 -54.61 0.59
C THR A 5 -14.75 -54.49 1.68
N HIS A 6 -14.82 -53.36 2.40
CA HIS A 6 -14.20 -53.03 3.70
C HIS A 6 -12.72 -52.62 3.62
N LEU A 7 -12.25 -51.54 4.25
CA LEU A 7 -12.68 -50.88 5.48
C LEU A 7 -12.29 -49.38 5.43
N CYS A 8 -13.19 -48.52 5.87
CA CYS A 8 -13.01 -47.08 6.00
C CYS A 8 -12.18 -46.80 7.26
N ALA A 9 -11.03 -46.13 7.15
CA ALA A 9 -10.30 -45.60 8.30
C ALA A 9 -10.54 -44.08 8.35
N ILE A 10 -11.46 -43.69 9.23
CA ILE A 10 -11.77 -42.31 9.57
C ILE A 10 -10.61 -41.79 10.43
N ALA A 11 -9.90 -40.77 9.95
CA ALA A 11 -8.99 -40.00 10.77
C ALA A 11 -9.81 -39.13 11.73
N THR A 12 -9.75 -39.48 13.01
CA THR A 12 -10.35 -38.77 14.13
C THR A 12 -9.84 -37.33 14.20
N LEU A 13 -10.76 -36.39 13.95
CA LEU A 13 -10.68 -35.03 14.47
C LEU A 13 -10.76 -35.14 16.00
N SER A 14 -9.64 -34.97 16.68
CA SER A 14 -9.60 -34.68 18.10
C SER A 14 -10.19 -33.30 18.32
N LEU A 15 -11.51 -33.24 18.48
CA LEU A 15 -12.21 -32.13 19.11
C LEU A 15 -11.62 -31.93 20.51
N LEU A 16 -10.95 -30.79 20.71
CA LEU A 16 -10.76 -30.22 22.02
C LEU A 16 -12.15 -30.04 22.64
N SER A 17 -12.47 -30.90 23.60
CA SER A 17 -13.63 -30.81 24.46
C SER A 17 -13.56 -29.51 25.26
N ILE A 18 -14.26 -28.49 24.78
CA ILE A 18 -14.73 -27.41 25.65
C ILE A 18 -15.79 -28.06 26.54
N SER A 19 -15.35 -28.59 27.68
CA SER A 19 -16.22 -28.87 28.81
C SER A 19 -16.63 -27.53 29.44
N GLY A 20 -17.38 -26.74 28.69
CA GLY A 20 -18.16 -25.65 29.24
C GLY A 20 -19.38 -26.31 29.87
N THR A 21 -19.42 -26.36 31.19
CA THR A 21 -20.66 -26.66 31.91
C THR A 21 -21.68 -25.59 31.49
N ALA A 22 -22.60 -25.95 30.60
CA ALA A 22 -23.89 -25.29 30.56
C ALA A 22 -24.50 -25.57 31.93
N GLN A 23 -24.39 -24.61 32.84
CA GLN A 23 -25.10 -24.65 34.10
C GLN A 23 -26.57 -24.56 33.71
N GLU A 24 -27.27 -25.68 33.77
CA GLU A 24 -28.71 -25.76 33.51
C GLU A 24 -29.39 -24.79 34.49
N ARG A 25 -29.78 -23.60 34.00
CA ARG A 25 -30.44 -22.59 34.83
C ARG A 25 -31.79 -23.16 35.25
N GLN A 26 -31.92 -23.45 36.54
CA GLN A 26 -33.14 -24.05 37.09
C GLN A 26 -34.20 -22.97 37.23
N VAL A 27 -35.30 -23.11 36.49
CA VAL A 27 -36.54 -22.38 36.77
C VAL A 27 -37.10 -22.80 38.15
N PRO A 28 -37.82 -21.91 38.87
CA PRO A 28 -38.25 -22.16 40.24
C PRO A 28 -39.03 -23.47 40.47
N ASN A 29 -39.87 -23.88 39.50
CA ASN A 29 -40.70 -25.08 39.59
C ASN A 29 -40.41 -26.04 38.42
N GLN A 30 -40.22 -27.33 38.71
CA GLN A 30 -40.06 -28.38 37.68
C GLN A 30 -41.30 -29.27 37.64
N PHE A 31 -41.78 -29.60 36.44
CA PHE A 31 -43.00 -30.38 36.27
C PHE A 31 -42.70 -31.79 35.79
N GLU A 32 -43.27 -32.79 36.46
CA GLU A 32 -43.20 -34.18 36.05
C GLU A 32 -44.25 -34.51 34.97
N ALA A 33 -43.88 -35.37 34.03
CA ALA A 33 -44.76 -35.76 32.94
C ALA A 33 -46.04 -36.46 33.48
N ASN A 34 -47.20 -36.06 32.94
CA ASN A 34 -48.53 -36.57 33.30
C ASN A 34 -49.06 -36.18 34.69
N THR A 35 -48.43 -35.21 35.36
CA THR A 35 -48.96 -34.60 36.59
C THR A 35 -49.58 -33.24 36.26
N PRO A 36 -50.85 -32.97 36.62
CA PRO A 36 -51.44 -31.64 36.47
C PRO A 36 -50.65 -30.60 37.27
N ALA A 37 -50.12 -29.59 36.58
CA ALA A 37 -49.41 -28.48 37.22
C ALA A 37 -50.39 -27.46 37.80
N VAL A 38 -50.07 -26.91 38.97
CA VAL A 38 -50.85 -25.83 39.57
C VAL A 38 -50.59 -24.55 38.78
N ALA A 39 -51.65 -23.81 38.42
CA ALA A 39 -51.54 -22.61 37.61
C ALA A 39 -50.64 -21.54 38.24
N GLU A 40 -50.60 -21.46 39.58
CA GLU A 40 -49.74 -20.56 40.32
C GLU A 40 -48.24 -20.87 40.09
N ASP A 41 -47.84 -22.13 40.16
CA ASP A 41 -46.44 -22.57 39.96
C ASP A 41 -45.97 -22.34 38.53
N VAL A 42 -46.88 -22.53 37.57
CA VAL A 42 -46.65 -22.24 36.14
C VAL A 42 -46.45 -20.73 35.94
N ASN A 43 -47.31 -19.90 36.55
CA ASN A 43 -47.20 -18.44 36.46
C ASN A 43 -45.92 -17.91 37.14
N GLN A 44 -45.47 -18.53 38.24
CA GLN A 44 -44.20 -18.17 38.88
C GLN A 44 -42.99 -18.44 37.97
N ASN A 45 -42.98 -19.55 37.23
CA ASN A 45 -41.94 -19.80 36.23
C ASN A 45 -41.98 -18.78 35.09
N PHE A 46 -43.18 -18.43 34.60
CA PHE A 46 -43.31 -17.42 33.54
C PHE A 46 -42.87 -16.03 34.00
N ASN A 47 -43.20 -15.64 35.24
CA ASN A 47 -42.75 -14.37 35.80
C ASN A 47 -41.23 -14.37 36.01
N TYR A 48 -40.65 -15.46 36.53
CA TYR A 48 -39.19 -15.60 36.65
C TYR A 48 -38.49 -15.47 35.30
N LEU A 49 -39.01 -16.13 34.26
CA LEU A 49 -38.45 -16.02 32.91
C LEU A 49 -38.66 -14.63 32.31
N ALA A 50 -39.79 -13.97 32.57
CA ALA A 50 -40.05 -12.61 32.11
C ALA A 50 -39.14 -11.58 32.81
N ASP A 51 -38.90 -11.73 34.11
CA ASP A 51 -37.98 -10.90 34.89
C ASP A 51 -36.52 -11.15 34.46
N GLU A 52 -36.16 -12.41 34.16
CA GLU A 52 -34.84 -12.76 33.65
C GLU A 52 -34.60 -12.22 32.23
N ILE A 53 -35.61 -12.31 31.34
CA ILE A 53 -35.59 -11.69 30.01
C ILE A 53 -35.50 -10.18 30.13
N THR A 54 -36.27 -9.55 31.02
CA THR A 54 -36.23 -8.09 31.24
C THR A 54 -34.89 -7.65 31.82
N GLY A 55 -34.28 -8.46 32.71
CA GLY A 55 -32.93 -8.23 33.24
C GLY A 55 -31.85 -8.35 32.16
N LEU A 56 -31.95 -9.36 31.29
CA LEU A 56 -31.05 -9.53 30.14
C LEU A 56 -31.24 -8.43 29.08
N GLU A 57 -32.47 -7.97 28.83
CA GLU A 57 -32.78 -6.84 27.96
C GLU A 57 -32.28 -5.51 28.56
N HIS A 58 -32.30 -5.36 29.88
CA HIS A 58 -31.73 -4.21 30.58
C HIS A 58 -30.19 -4.17 30.47
N ASP A 59 -29.53 -5.32 30.61
CA ASP A 59 -28.08 -5.47 30.44
C ASP A 59 -27.63 -5.24 28.98
N LEU A 60 -28.47 -5.57 28.00
CA LEU A 60 -28.22 -5.32 26.57
C LEU A 60 -28.47 -3.87 26.14
N THR A 61 -29.27 -3.09 26.88
CA THR A 61 -29.70 -1.74 26.45
C THR A 61 -28.94 -0.58 27.10
N GLN A 62 -28.20 -0.79 28.19
CA GLN A 62 -27.51 0.28 28.93
C GLN A 62 -26.01 0.44 28.61
N GLY A 63 -25.38 -0.46 27.85
CA GLY A 63 -23.92 -0.45 27.63
C GLY A 63 -23.47 -0.27 26.18
N GLU A 64 -24.36 -0.15 25.20
CA GLU A 64 -23.95 -0.24 23.80
C GLU A 64 -23.55 1.10 23.19
N TYR A 65 -24.22 2.21 23.54
CA TYR A 65 -24.04 3.49 22.84
C TYR A 65 -24.25 4.71 23.74
N VAL A 66 -23.40 5.73 23.57
CA VAL A 66 -23.58 7.06 24.15
C VAL A 66 -23.16 8.14 23.15
N SER A 67 -23.82 9.29 23.16
CA SER A 67 -23.40 10.45 22.37
C SER A 67 -23.47 11.74 23.18
N GLU A 68 -22.34 12.43 23.25
CA GLU A 68 -22.18 13.63 24.07
C GLU A 68 -21.71 14.81 23.21
N ARG A 69 -22.25 15.99 23.51
CA ARG A 69 -21.86 17.24 22.87
C ARG A 69 -21.02 18.04 23.85
N LEU A 70 -19.77 18.32 23.50
CA LEU A 70 -18.78 18.89 24.41
C LEU A 70 -18.26 20.23 23.89
N ASP A 71 -18.19 21.21 24.77
CA ASP A 71 -17.65 22.54 24.47
C ASP A 71 -16.29 22.75 25.13
N CYS A 72 -15.22 22.59 24.35
CA CYS A 72 -13.85 22.65 24.87
C CYS A 72 -13.34 24.08 25.06
N ASP A 73 -14.05 25.10 24.57
CA ASP A 73 -13.74 26.49 24.89
C ASP A 73 -14.15 26.84 26.34
N ALA A 74 -15.19 26.18 26.86
CA ALA A 74 -15.60 26.30 28.26
C ALA A 74 -14.72 25.48 29.22
N ASP A 75 -14.29 24.29 28.80
CA ASP A 75 -13.37 23.43 29.56
C ASP A 75 -12.52 22.56 28.61
N PRO A 76 -11.24 22.90 28.37
CA PRO A 76 -10.38 22.11 27.49
C PRO A 76 -10.15 20.66 27.94
N HIS A 77 -10.41 20.32 29.20
CA HIS A 77 -10.29 18.94 29.72
C HIS A 77 -11.59 18.13 29.59
N ILE A 78 -12.68 18.71 29.10
CA ILE A 78 -14.01 18.09 29.11
C ILE A 78 -14.05 16.73 28.41
N LEU A 79 -13.30 16.57 27.31
CA LEU A 79 -13.23 15.33 26.55
C LEU A 79 -12.69 14.16 27.40
N ASN A 80 -11.63 14.39 28.16
CA ASN A 80 -11.06 13.39 29.08
C ASN A 80 -11.97 13.13 30.29
N LYS A 81 -12.63 14.17 30.83
CA LYS A 81 -13.55 14.03 31.98
C LYS A 81 -14.75 13.16 31.60
N VAL A 82 -15.47 13.54 30.54
CA VAL A 82 -16.66 12.82 30.09
C VAL A 82 -16.31 11.41 29.63
N TYR A 83 -15.18 11.20 28.93
CA TYR A 83 -14.74 9.85 28.59
C TYR A 83 -14.59 8.96 29.84
N ASN A 84 -14.04 9.46 30.95
CA ASN A 84 -13.93 8.66 32.17
C ASN A 84 -15.27 8.28 32.79
N GLU A 85 -16.32 9.07 32.58
CA GLU A 85 -17.69 8.78 33.03
C GLU A 85 -18.34 7.74 32.13
N VAL A 86 -18.16 7.86 30.82
CA VAL A 86 -18.86 7.03 29.82
C VAL A 86 -18.02 5.89 29.23
N LYS A 87 -16.81 5.64 29.75
CA LYS A 87 -15.89 4.61 29.24
C LYS A 87 -16.46 3.19 29.23
N HIS A 88 -17.52 2.92 30.00
CA HIS A 88 -18.15 1.61 30.07
C HIS A 88 -19.06 1.31 28.87
N PHE A 89 -19.37 2.31 28.03
CA PHE A 89 -20.13 2.12 26.79
C PHE A 89 -19.26 1.55 25.67
N ARG A 90 -19.82 0.64 24.87
CA ARG A 90 -19.12 0.01 23.74
C ARG A 90 -18.94 0.97 22.56
N GLU A 91 -19.89 1.85 22.32
CA GLU A 91 -19.83 2.88 21.27
C GLU A 91 -19.99 4.27 21.89
N ILE A 92 -18.99 5.14 21.69
CA ILE A 92 -18.96 6.49 22.24
C ILE A 92 -18.87 7.48 21.09
N ASN A 93 -19.76 8.47 21.07
CA ASN A 93 -19.86 9.47 20.01
C ASN A 93 -19.74 10.90 20.57
N PHE A 94 -18.55 11.49 20.45
CA PHE A 94 -18.31 12.87 20.85
C PHE A 94 -18.50 13.86 19.70
N LEU A 95 -19.36 14.85 19.90
CA LEU A 95 -19.45 16.04 19.07
C LEU A 95 -18.76 17.20 19.80
N ILE A 96 -17.60 17.65 19.32
CA ILE A 96 -16.79 18.66 20.00
C ILE A 96 -16.81 20.02 19.28
N SER A 97 -16.66 21.09 20.06
CA SER A 97 -16.31 22.45 19.60
C SER A 97 -15.10 22.97 20.36
N GLY A 98 -14.38 23.94 19.79
CA GLY A 98 -13.20 24.54 20.42
C GLY A 98 -11.94 23.67 20.32
N SER A 99 -11.04 23.82 21.30
CA SER A 99 -9.78 23.04 21.39
C SER A 99 -9.76 22.15 22.63
N CYS A 100 -9.90 20.84 22.44
CA CYS A 100 -9.86 19.87 23.53
C CYS A 100 -8.44 19.33 23.71
N TYR A 101 -8.04 19.08 24.96
CA TYR A 101 -6.86 18.27 25.21
C TYR A 101 -7.12 16.80 24.84
N GLY A 102 -6.14 16.16 24.21
CA GLY A 102 -6.10 14.72 23.98
C GLY A 102 -5.78 13.94 25.28
N SER A 103 -5.15 12.79 25.12
CA SER A 103 -4.92 11.79 26.18
C SER A 103 -6.23 11.49 26.91
N ILE A 104 -7.28 11.24 26.12
CA ILE A 104 -8.65 11.06 26.62
C ILE A 104 -8.77 9.86 27.56
N ASN A 105 -7.90 8.87 27.37
CA ASN A 105 -7.85 7.61 28.08
C ASN A 105 -7.21 7.69 29.47
N LEU A 106 -6.63 8.82 29.88
CA LEU A 106 -6.01 8.95 31.21
C LEU A 106 -7.04 8.70 32.30
N MET A 107 -6.71 7.80 33.22
CA MET A 107 -7.60 7.43 34.32
C MET A 107 -7.65 8.53 35.37
N ARG A 108 -8.86 8.85 35.82
CA ARG A 108 -9.11 9.70 36.98
C ARG A 108 -9.77 8.93 38.12
N ASP A 109 -9.46 9.32 39.35
CA ASP A 109 -10.14 8.86 40.55
C ASP A 109 -11.44 9.67 40.83
N GLU A 110 -12.12 9.35 41.93
CA GLU A 110 -13.37 10.01 42.34
C GLU A 110 -13.20 11.50 42.66
N ASN A 111 -11.97 11.93 42.99
CA ASN A 111 -11.63 13.33 43.25
C ASN A 111 -11.24 14.09 41.97
N GLY A 112 -11.17 13.39 40.83
CA GLY A 112 -10.72 13.92 39.56
C GLY A 112 -9.21 13.95 39.39
N ASP A 113 -8.44 13.37 40.31
CA ASP A 113 -6.99 13.29 40.24
C ASP A 113 -6.54 12.12 39.36
N TYR A 114 -5.35 12.23 38.77
CA TYR A 114 -4.81 11.16 37.92
C TYR A 114 -4.43 9.93 38.74
N VAL A 115 -4.89 8.76 38.29
CA VAL A 115 -4.46 7.49 38.87
C VAL A 115 -3.06 7.18 38.38
N MET A 116 -2.11 7.00 39.29
CA MET A 116 -0.72 6.69 38.96
C MET A 116 -0.46 5.19 39.02
N THR A 117 0.39 4.68 38.13
CA THR A 117 0.95 3.32 38.18
C THR A 117 2.07 3.24 39.24
N PRO A 118 2.48 2.03 39.69
CA PRO A 118 3.53 1.87 40.71
C PRO A 118 4.89 2.47 40.35
N ASP A 119 5.18 2.60 39.05
CA ASP A 119 6.38 3.22 38.49
C ASP A 119 6.25 4.74 38.27
N GLY A 120 5.12 5.34 38.65
CA GLY A 120 4.92 6.78 38.64
C GLY A 120 4.48 7.36 37.28
N ALA A 121 3.99 6.53 36.35
CA ALA A 121 3.32 6.98 35.14
C ALA A 121 1.81 7.20 35.40
N ILE A 122 1.14 7.98 34.55
CA ILE A 122 -0.32 8.11 34.60
C ILE A 122 -0.94 6.86 33.99
N ASN A 123 -1.86 6.23 34.71
CA ASN A 123 -2.58 5.04 34.25
C ASN A 123 -3.58 5.41 33.14
N ASN A 124 -3.86 4.50 32.22
CA ASN A 124 -4.75 4.74 31.08
C ASN A 124 -5.74 3.58 30.82
N HIS A 125 -6.91 3.93 30.30
CA HIS A 125 -7.92 2.96 29.87
C HIS A 125 -7.58 2.38 28.51
N GLN A 126 -7.58 1.05 28.39
CA GLN A 126 -7.60 0.33 27.12
C GLN A 126 -8.75 -0.67 27.13
N ILE A 127 -9.85 -0.32 26.46
CA ILE A 127 -11.08 -1.11 26.49
C ILE A 127 -11.19 -1.89 25.19
N MET A 128 -11.17 -3.22 25.32
CA MET A 128 -11.27 -4.14 24.19
C MET A 128 -12.62 -4.00 23.49
N GLY A 129 -12.61 -3.92 22.16
CA GLY A 129 -13.83 -3.89 21.34
C GLY A 129 -14.65 -2.60 21.42
N GLN A 130 -14.13 -1.53 22.03
CA GLN A 130 -14.80 -0.23 22.10
C GLN A 130 -14.58 0.57 20.82
N THR A 131 -15.63 1.22 20.35
CA THR A 131 -15.60 2.17 19.24
C THR A 131 -15.75 3.58 19.75
N LEU A 132 -14.83 4.45 19.35
CA LEU A 132 -14.84 5.86 19.66
C LEU A 132 -14.96 6.68 18.37
N ASN A 133 -15.97 7.55 18.32
CA ASN A 133 -16.17 8.51 17.26
C ASN A 133 -15.98 9.91 17.84
N ILE A 134 -15.13 10.73 17.23
CA ILE A 134 -14.95 12.14 17.58
C ILE A 134 -15.14 12.97 16.32
N ARG A 135 -16.07 13.92 16.38
CA ARG A 135 -16.40 14.78 15.24
C ARG A 135 -16.65 16.22 15.67
N SER A 136 -16.41 17.16 14.76
CA SER A 136 -16.79 18.55 14.99
C SER A 136 -18.29 18.75 14.95
N VAL A 137 -18.77 19.68 15.77
CA VAL A 137 -20.17 20.13 15.83
C VAL A 137 -20.61 20.93 14.60
N GLY A 138 -19.69 21.61 13.91
CA GLY A 138 -19.99 22.55 12.83
C GLY A 138 -19.03 22.42 11.65
N GLU A 139 -19.12 23.37 10.70
CA GLU A 139 -18.29 23.39 9.49
C GLU A 139 -16.83 23.70 9.80
N THR A 140 -16.56 24.59 10.75
CA THR A 140 -15.19 24.85 11.22
C THR A 140 -14.67 23.66 12.03
N PRO A 141 -13.51 23.08 11.67
CA PRO A 141 -12.92 21.99 12.42
C PRO A 141 -12.59 22.42 13.86
N ALA A 142 -13.10 21.67 14.84
CA ALA A 142 -12.61 21.66 16.21
C ALA A 142 -11.21 21.02 16.26
N SER A 143 -10.49 21.29 17.35
CA SER A 143 -9.11 20.84 17.50
C SER A 143 -8.93 19.86 18.66
N ILE A 144 -8.08 18.86 18.46
CA ILE A 144 -7.53 18.02 19.53
C ILE A 144 -6.04 18.33 19.62
N ILE A 145 -5.61 18.84 20.77
CA ILE A 145 -4.25 19.33 21.02
C ILE A 145 -3.58 18.55 22.15
N PRO A 146 -2.24 18.60 22.27
CA PRO A 146 -1.52 17.81 23.27
C PRO A 146 -1.96 18.15 24.69
N HIS A 147 -2.19 17.13 25.50
CA HIS A 147 -2.54 17.32 26.89
C HIS A 147 -1.32 17.82 27.69
N PRO A 148 -1.45 18.86 28.53
CA PRO A 148 -0.31 19.56 29.14
C PRO A 148 0.56 18.66 30.02
N SER A 149 -0.01 17.64 30.67
CA SER A 149 0.73 16.72 31.55
C SER A 149 1.48 15.62 30.80
N THR A 150 0.98 15.18 29.65
CA THR A 150 1.56 14.07 28.87
C THR A 150 2.34 14.57 27.66
N GLN A 151 2.11 15.81 27.23
CA GLN A 151 2.61 16.38 25.97
C GLN A 151 2.28 15.50 24.77
N ALA A 152 1.13 14.83 24.83
CA ALA A 152 0.65 13.90 23.82
C ALA A 152 -0.87 14.06 23.61
N VAL A 153 -1.34 13.65 22.44
CA VAL A 153 -2.75 13.47 22.13
C VAL A 153 -3.19 12.02 22.36
N ASP A 154 -2.28 11.04 22.21
CA ASP A 154 -2.49 9.62 22.54
C ASP A 154 -3.81 9.04 22.00
N LEU A 155 -4.06 9.26 20.70
CA LEU A 155 -5.21 8.70 19.99
C LEU A 155 -4.82 7.37 19.35
N TYR A 156 -5.50 6.30 19.75
CA TYR A 156 -5.29 4.99 19.16
C TYR A 156 -6.54 4.11 19.17
N SER A 157 -6.55 3.14 18.26
CA SER A 157 -7.50 2.03 18.23
C SER A 157 -6.75 0.71 18.33
N GLY A 158 -7.21 -0.18 19.19
CA GLY A 158 -6.57 -1.44 19.53
C GLY A 158 -7.55 -2.52 19.91
N PHE A 159 -7.11 -3.78 19.92
CA PHE A 159 -7.87 -4.91 20.45
C PHE A 159 -9.28 -5.03 19.88
N ALA A 160 -9.38 -5.02 18.54
CA ALA A 160 -10.63 -5.07 17.79
C ALA A 160 -11.63 -3.92 18.09
N GLY A 161 -11.16 -2.80 18.64
CA GLY A 161 -11.93 -1.57 18.78
C GLY A 161 -11.89 -0.67 17.53
N GLY A 162 -12.50 0.51 17.65
CA GLY A 162 -12.67 1.48 16.57
C GLY A 162 -12.25 2.90 16.99
N LEU A 163 -11.59 3.64 16.09
CA LEU A 163 -11.38 5.09 16.25
C LEU A 163 -11.75 5.81 14.94
N TYR A 164 -12.73 6.70 15.02
CA TYR A 164 -13.28 7.41 13.86
C TYR A 164 -13.20 8.91 14.13
N LEU A 165 -12.46 9.62 13.27
CA LEU A 165 -12.17 11.04 13.42
C LEU A 165 -12.72 11.78 12.20
N SER A 166 -13.59 12.76 12.43
CA SER A 166 -14.27 13.46 11.33
C SER A 166 -14.29 14.98 11.48
N ASN A 167 -13.84 15.67 10.43
CA ASN A 167 -13.78 17.14 10.36
C ASN A 167 -13.00 17.76 11.54
N LEU A 168 -11.75 17.34 11.77
CA LEU A 168 -10.95 17.73 12.93
C LEU A 168 -9.58 18.28 12.53
N SER A 169 -9.03 19.18 13.36
CA SER A 169 -7.60 19.50 13.37
C SER A 169 -6.95 18.77 14.55
N VAL A 170 -5.94 17.94 14.30
CA VAL A 170 -5.21 17.20 15.33
C VAL A 170 -3.75 17.66 15.33
N GLU A 171 -3.31 18.18 16.46
CA GLU A 171 -1.91 18.55 16.69
C GLU A 171 -1.25 17.53 17.63
N LEU A 172 -0.30 16.76 17.10
CA LEU A 172 0.43 15.75 17.87
C LEU A 172 1.61 16.37 18.62
N GLY A 173 1.72 16.06 19.91
CA GLY A 173 2.75 16.60 20.79
C GLY A 173 4.02 15.76 20.78
N ALA A 174 5.07 16.22 21.46
CA ALA A 174 6.40 15.61 21.44
C ALA A 174 6.44 14.12 21.87
N ASN A 175 5.43 13.65 22.61
CA ASN A 175 5.36 12.27 23.10
C ASN A 175 4.46 11.35 22.24
N ASP A 176 3.94 11.83 21.11
CA ASP A 176 3.14 11.04 20.15
C ASP A 176 4.03 10.35 19.08
N ALA A 177 5.08 9.64 19.49
CA ALA A 177 6.10 9.13 18.56
C ALA A 177 5.53 8.23 17.43
N GLY A 178 4.44 7.50 17.69
CA GLY A 178 3.74 6.65 16.71
C GLY A 178 2.61 7.34 15.94
N GLY A 179 2.38 8.63 16.22
CA GLY A 179 1.25 9.37 15.69
C GLY A 179 -0.11 8.85 16.16
N ILE A 180 -1.13 8.99 15.32
CA ILE A 180 -2.40 8.28 15.53
C ILE A 180 -2.17 6.80 15.20
N LEU A 181 -2.48 5.91 16.15
CA LEU A 181 -2.11 4.50 16.05
C LEU A 181 -3.32 3.57 15.90
N PHE A 182 -3.30 2.70 14.90
CA PHE A 182 -4.24 1.59 14.74
C PHE A 182 -3.48 0.28 14.83
N SER A 183 -3.87 -0.61 15.74
CA SER A 183 -3.11 -1.82 16.07
C SER A 183 -4.03 -2.98 16.48
N ARG A 184 -3.52 -4.22 16.48
CA ARG A 184 -4.20 -5.42 17.03
C ARG A 184 -5.64 -5.58 16.54
N ASN A 185 -5.81 -5.63 15.22
CA ASN A 185 -7.11 -5.69 14.53
C ASN A 185 -8.05 -4.51 14.81
N GLY A 186 -7.54 -3.37 15.31
CA GLY A 186 -8.32 -2.15 15.43
C GLY A 186 -8.76 -1.63 14.06
N HIS A 187 -9.90 -0.96 14.03
CA HIS A 187 -10.44 -0.33 12.83
C HIS A 187 -10.61 1.18 13.02
N GLY A 188 -10.83 1.91 11.91
CA GLY A 188 -11.14 3.32 12.00
C GLY A 188 -11.18 4.08 10.69
N ASP A 189 -11.40 5.38 10.85
CA ASP A 189 -11.55 6.34 9.75
C ASP A 189 -10.93 7.69 10.13
N LEU A 190 -10.25 8.31 9.17
CA LEU A 190 -9.88 9.72 9.19
C LEU A 190 -10.50 10.39 7.97
N SER A 191 -11.58 11.16 8.18
CA SER A 191 -12.30 11.86 7.12
C SER A 191 -12.34 13.37 7.37
N GLY A 192 -11.75 14.17 6.49
CA GLY A 192 -11.71 15.62 6.68
C GLY A 192 -10.78 16.03 7.82
N VAL A 193 -9.72 15.26 8.08
CA VAL A 193 -8.81 15.49 9.20
C VAL A 193 -7.55 16.22 8.73
N THR A 194 -7.16 17.27 9.47
CA THR A 194 -5.83 17.89 9.33
C THR A 194 -4.95 17.43 10.48
N LEU A 195 -3.89 16.71 10.18
CA LEU A 195 -2.94 16.17 11.15
C LEU A 195 -1.60 16.89 11.05
N ARG A 196 -1.13 17.48 12.15
CA ARG A 196 0.12 18.24 12.20
C ARG A 196 0.95 17.87 13.42
N ALA A 197 2.28 17.92 13.27
CA ALA A 197 3.17 17.92 14.44
C ALA A 197 3.15 19.29 15.11
N ALA A 198 3.15 19.30 16.44
CA ALA A 198 3.33 20.52 17.21
C ALA A 198 4.67 21.20 16.87
N PRO A 199 4.74 22.54 16.89
CA PRO A 199 5.98 23.26 16.63
C PRO A 199 7.14 22.77 17.53
N GLY A 200 8.26 22.38 16.91
CA GLY A 200 9.44 21.87 17.62
C GLY A 200 9.38 20.40 18.05
N ALA A 201 8.29 19.68 17.74
CA ALA A 201 8.22 18.24 17.98
C ALA A 201 8.93 17.47 16.85
N ASP A 202 9.94 16.66 17.20
CA ASP A 202 10.61 15.78 16.24
C ASP A 202 9.92 14.41 16.18
N LEU A 203 8.70 14.40 15.66
CA LEU A 203 7.89 13.19 15.55
C LEU A 203 8.28 12.33 14.36
N LEU A 204 8.34 11.02 14.61
CA LEU A 204 8.65 10.04 13.58
C LEU A 204 7.49 9.86 12.60
N ARG A 205 6.24 9.75 13.09
CA ARG A 205 5.09 9.32 12.28
C ARG A 205 3.85 10.17 12.51
N GLY A 206 3.10 10.45 11.44
CA GLY A 206 1.76 11.02 11.53
C GLY A 206 0.70 9.96 11.82
N LEU A 207 0.62 8.93 10.98
CA LEU A 207 -0.34 7.82 11.10
C LEU A 207 0.38 6.48 11.05
N GLN A 208 0.08 5.59 11.99
CA GLN A 208 0.62 4.24 12.02
C GLN A 208 -0.50 3.19 12.04
N ILE A 209 -0.42 2.23 11.12
CA ILE A 209 -1.39 1.14 10.96
C ILE A 209 -0.63 -0.17 11.00
N GLN A 210 -0.93 -1.03 11.98
CA GLN A 210 -0.14 -2.23 12.23
C GLN A 210 -0.95 -3.41 12.76
N GLU A 211 -0.33 -4.59 12.80
CA GLU A 211 -0.83 -5.77 13.50
C GLU A 211 -2.29 -6.12 13.11
N GLY A 212 -2.53 -6.20 11.80
CA GLY A 212 -3.83 -6.52 11.21
C GLY A 212 -4.88 -5.41 11.24
N ALA A 213 -4.55 -4.20 11.72
CA ALA A 213 -5.47 -3.08 11.78
C ALA A 213 -5.90 -2.58 10.38
N GLN A 214 -7.09 -1.99 10.30
CA GLN A 214 -7.69 -1.54 9.03
C GLN A 214 -8.24 -0.12 9.14
N VAL A 215 -7.78 0.79 8.28
CA VAL A 215 -8.13 2.21 8.37
C VAL A 215 -8.54 2.76 7.03
N TYR A 216 -9.59 3.58 7.06
CA TYR A 216 -10.04 4.39 5.93
C TYR A 216 -9.52 5.82 6.09
N VAL A 217 -9.03 6.42 5.02
CA VAL A 217 -8.52 7.80 5.04
C VAL A 217 -9.05 8.53 3.80
N GLY A 218 -9.63 9.71 3.99
CA GLY A 218 -10.13 10.55 2.91
C GLY A 218 -10.19 12.02 3.30
N ALA A 219 -10.05 12.91 2.31
CA ALA A 219 -10.03 14.37 2.51
C ALA A 219 -9.09 14.80 3.65
N THR A 220 -7.90 14.20 3.72
CA THR A 220 -7.01 14.30 4.89
C THR A 220 -5.69 14.95 4.51
N ALA A 221 -5.19 15.86 5.36
CA ALA A 221 -3.90 16.51 5.19
C ALA A 221 -2.96 16.15 6.35
N ILE A 222 -1.75 15.66 6.06
CA ILE A 222 -0.75 15.25 7.05
C ILE A 222 0.52 16.08 6.84
N SER A 223 1.05 16.71 7.89
CA SER A 223 2.26 17.56 7.75
C SER A 223 3.14 17.64 8.98
N GLY A 224 4.45 17.83 8.79
CA GLY A 224 5.39 18.11 9.89
C GLY A 224 5.93 16.86 10.58
N PHE A 225 5.85 15.69 9.95
CA PHE A 225 6.38 14.42 10.46
C PHE A 225 7.58 13.95 9.63
N ALA A 226 8.48 13.16 10.22
CA ALA A 226 9.51 12.49 9.43
C ALA A 226 8.89 11.53 8.39
N GLU A 227 7.85 10.78 8.80
CA GLU A 227 7.06 9.88 7.97
C GLU A 227 5.57 10.23 8.05
N GLY A 228 4.90 10.37 6.90
CA GLY A 228 3.47 10.67 6.85
C GLY A 228 2.60 9.51 7.36
N ILE A 229 2.63 8.40 6.62
CA ILE A 229 1.85 7.19 6.92
C ILE A 229 2.78 5.96 6.91
N HIS A 230 2.68 5.15 7.96
CA HIS A 230 3.41 3.90 8.11
C HIS A 230 2.45 2.72 8.25
N VAL A 231 2.49 1.76 7.32
CA VAL A 231 1.61 0.59 7.31
C VAL A 231 2.45 -0.69 7.41
N ILE A 232 2.28 -1.48 8.48
CA ILE A 232 3.12 -2.65 8.74
C ILE A 232 2.37 -3.89 9.23
N ASN A 233 3.02 -5.05 9.23
CA ASN A 233 2.57 -6.26 9.93
C ASN A 233 1.09 -6.61 9.70
N GLY A 234 0.70 -6.73 8.42
CA GLY A 234 -0.68 -7.04 8.01
C GLY A 234 -1.66 -5.88 8.09
N GLY A 235 -1.21 -4.67 8.40
CA GLY A 235 -2.02 -3.46 8.36
C GLY A 235 -2.60 -3.20 6.96
N LEU A 236 -3.78 -2.58 6.93
CA LEU A 236 -4.49 -2.25 5.69
C LEU A 236 -4.96 -0.80 5.70
N LEU A 237 -4.38 0.00 4.80
CA LEU A 237 -4.82 1.36 4.52
C LEU A 237 -5.75 1.36 3.31
N ARG A 238 -6.89 2.05 3.43
CA ARG A 238 -7.81 2.31 2.32
C ARG A 238 -7.93 3.82 2.13
N LEU A 239 -7.49 4.32 0.99
CA LEU A 239 -7.71 5.70 0.59
C LEU A 239 -9.09 5.75 -0.08
N LEU A 240 -10.01 6.56 0.45
CA LEU A 240 -11.38 6.74 -0.08
C LEU A 240 -11.65 8.17 -0.57
N GLY A 241 -10.61 8.96 -0.73
CA GLY A 241 -10.65 10.33 -1.19
C GLY A 241 -9.25 10.93 -1.13
N ASP A 242 -9.18 12.24 -1.40
CA ASP A 242 -7.89 12.91 -1.55
C ASP A 242 -7.10 12.95 -0.25
N VAL A 243 -5.82 12.58 -0.32
CA VAL A 243 -4.89 12.64 0.81
C VAL A 243 -3.66 13.42 0.39
N THR A 244 -3.34 14.47 1.15
CA THR A 244 -2.13 15.27 0.93
C THR A 244 -1.15 15.08 2.09
N ILE A 245 0.09 14.70 1.77
CA ILE A 245 1.16 14.48 2.74
C ILE A 245 2.31 15.44 2.45
N ASN A 246 2.71 16.21 3.47
CA ASN A 246 3.89 17.06 3.46
C ASN A 246 4.83 16.57 4.58
N ALA A 247 5.57 15.50 4.30
CA ALA A 247 6.47 14.85 5.25
C ALA A 247 7.94 15.24 4.98
N ARG A 248 8.77 15.28 6.04
CA ARG A 248 10.18 15.66 5.93
C ARG A 248 11.01 14.63 5.16
N ASN A 249 10.82 13.34 5.45
CA ASN A 249 11.70 12.28 4.93
C ASN A 249 10.96 11.25 4.08
N LYS A 250 9.78 10.79 4.51
CA LYS A 250 9.05 9.67 3.90
C LYS A 250 7.56 9.98 3.79
N GLY A 251 6.97 9.80 2.62
CA GLY A 251 5.53 10.01 2.44
C GLY A 251 4.72 8.86 3.04
N VAL A 252 4.67 7.74 2.32
CA VAL A 252 4.02 6.50 2.75
C VAL A 252 5.02 5.35 2.68
N THR A 253 5.18 4.60 3.77
CA THR A 253 5.89 3.32 3.69
C THR A 253 5.04 2.14 4.14
N VAL A 254 5.16 1.05 3.40
CA VAL A 254 4.34 -0.16 3.51
C VAL A 254 5.27 -1.35 3.60
N ASN A 255 5.20 -2.10 4.69
CA ASN A 255 6.08 -3.23 4.95
C ASN A 255 5.29 -4.44 5.47
N SER A 256 5.30 -5.54 4.72
CA SER A 256 4.45 -6.70 5.01
C SER A 256 2.97 -6.34 5.18
N ALA A 257 2.47 -5.38 4.37
CA ALA A 257 1.18 -4.74 4.57
C ALA A 257 0.52 -4.33 3.24
N ARG A 258 -0.67 -3.71 3.30
CA ARG A 258 -1.47 -3.43 2.10
C ARG A 258 -2.04 -2.03 2.08
N VAL A 259 -2.07 -1.45 0.89
CA VAL A 259 -2.78 -0.21 0.56
C VAL A 259 -3.78 -0.49 -0.56
N ARG A 260 -4.98 0.05 -0.43
CA ARG A 260 -5.96 0.13 -1.52
C ARG A 260 -6.32 1.59 -1.77
N GLY A 261 -6.11 2.05 -2.99
CA GLY A 261 -6.36 3.43 -3.38
C GLY A 261 -7.66 3.59 -4.16
N PHE A 262 -8.54 4.47 -3.68
CA PHE A 262 -9.61 5.10 -4.47
C PHE A 262 -9.47 6.62 -4.25
N GLY A 263 -8.94 7.34 -5.24
CA GLY A 263 -8.69 8.79 -5.17
C GLY A 263 -7.23 9.19 -5.35
N GLU A 264 -6.93 10.46 -5.07
CA GLU A 264 -5.60 11.05 -5.24
C GLU A 264 -4.77 10.97 -3.96
N LEU A 265 -3.55 10.43 -4.05
CA LEU A 265 -2.51 10.57 -3.03
C LEU A 265 -1.45 11.55 -3.53
N ARG A 266 -1.43 12.74 -2.95
CA ARG A 266 -0.41 13.76 -3.21
C ARG A 266 0.64 13.75 -2.11
N VAL A 267 1.90 13.52 -2.47
CA VAL A 267 3.04 13.64 -1.55
C VAL A 267 3.91 14.79 -2.02
N ASN A 268 4.01 15.84 -1.22
CA ASN A 268 4.80 17.03 -1.54
C ASN A 268 6.11 17.06 -0.75
N ARG A 269 7.06 17.82 -1.29
CA ARG A 269 8.31 18.19 -0.63
C ARG A 269 8.07 19.04 0.61
N ASP A 270 8.73 18.71 1.71
CA ASP A 270 9.07 19.69 2.73
C ASP A 270 10.42 20.35 2.34
N SER A 271 10.48 21.68 2.33
CA SER A 271 11.55 22.44 1.68
C SER A 271 12.96 22.19 2.23
N GLU A 272 13.07 21.58 3.41
CA GLU A 272 14.32 21.50 4.18
C GLU A 272 15.12 20.18 4.00
N ALA A 273 14.51 19.10 3.47
CA ALA A 273 15.21 17.85 3.14
C ALA A 273 14.52 17.12 1.98
N PRO A 274 15.26 16.54 1.01
CA PRO A 274 14.65 15.75 -0.04
C PRO A 274 14.02 14.50 0.58
N THR A 275 12.72 14.31 0.39
CA THR A 275 12.01 13.09 0.74
C THR A 275 12.73 11.90 0.08
N GLU A 276 13.27 10.99 0.88
CA GLU A 276 14.03 9.82 0.39
C GLU A 276 13.11 8.92 -0.46
N TYR A 277 11.90 8.66 0.05
CA TYR A 277 10.86 7.91 -0.64
C TYR A 277 9.52 8.60 -0.45
N ALA A 278 8.86 8.93 -1.55
CA ALA A 278 7.49 9.41 -1.48
C ALA A 278 6.53 8.25 -1.20
N VAL A 279 6.77 7.10 -1.86
CA VAL A 279 6.12 5.82 -1.55
C VAL A 279 7.14 4.69 -1.58
N LYS A 280 7.14 3.84 -0.55
CA LYS A 280 7.99 2.66 -0.47
C LYS A 280 7.19 1.40 -0.11
N LEU A 281 7.29 0.34 -0.92
CA LEU A 281 6.69 -0.98 -0.67
C LEU A 281 7.78 -2.03 -0.47
N THR A 282 7.75 -2.76 0.65
CA THR A 282 8.75 -3.80 0.98
C THR A 282 8.12 -5.07 1.56
N ASN A 283 8.89 -6.16 1.62
CA ASN A 283 8.52 -7.43 2.26
C ASN A 283 7.14 -7.96 1.83
N GLY A 284 6.90 -8.13 0.53
CA GLY A 284 5.65 -8.67 0.01
C GLY A 284 4.44 -7.76 0.23
N SER A 285 4.66 -6.45 0.29
CA SER A 285 3.57 -5.47 0.42
C SER A 285 2.81 -5.30 -0.89
N SER A 286 1.58 -4.80 -0.82
CA SER A 286 0.80 -4.49 -2.02
C SER A 286 0.22 -3.09 -1.98
N TYR A 287 0.30 -2.36 -3.10
CA TYR A 287 -0.52 -1.18 -3.37
C TYR A 287 -1.35 -1.48 -4.62
N ALA A 288 -2.67 -1.47 -4.48
CA ALA A 288 -3.60 -1.63 -5.61
C ALA A 288 -4.53 -0.42 -5.68
N GLY A 289 -4.56 0.24 -6.83
CA GLY A 289 -5.24 1.50 -7.02
C GLY A 289 -6.09 1.55 -8.28
N ASP A 290 -7.35 1.13 -8.16
CA ASP A 290 -8.32 1.24 -9.24
C ASP A 290 -8.65 2.73 -9.44
N TYR A 291 -8.23 3.32 -10.56
CA TYR A 291 -8.41 4.75 -10.87
C TYR A 291 -7.76 5.71 -9.86
N SER A 292 -6.81 5.24 -9.04
CA SER A 292 -6.10 6.11 -8.12
C SER A 292 -4.98 6.87 -8.82
N GLU A 293 -4.71 8.07 -8.32
CA GLU A 293 -3.59 8.90 -8.78
C GLU A 293 -2.52 9.02 -7.69
N LEU A 294 -1.29 8.72 -8.02
CA LEU A 294 -0.11 8.96 -7.19
C LEU A 294 0.64 10.16 -7.75
N LEU A 295 0.41 11.34 -7.16
CA LEU A 295 1.05 12.58 -7.55
C LEU A 295 2.19 12.89 -6.57
N LEU A 296 3.39 12.42 -6.90
CA LEU A 296 4.57 12.60 -6.07
C LEU A 296 5.28 13.85 -6.56
N GLY A 297 5.03 14.97 -5.89
CA GLY A 297 5.63 16.27 -6.23
C GLY A 297 7.16 16.26 -6.10
N THR A 298 7.69 15.37 -5.25
CA THR A 298 9.11 14.98 -5.19
C THR A 298 9.28 13.59 -4.59
N GLY A 299 10.42 12.97 -4.85
CA GLY A 299 10.86 11.74 -4.20
C GLY A 299 10.58 10.48 -5.02
N LYS A 300 11.09 9.36 -4.51
CA LYS A 300 11.08 8.09 -5.25
C LYS A 300 9.82 7.28 -4.99
N LEU A 301 9.33 6.61 -6.02
CA LEU A 301 8.44 5.47 -5.91
C LEU A 301 9.29 4.20 -5.95
N PHE A 302 9.35 3.49 -4.82
CA PHE A 302 10.26 2.36 -4.64
C PHE A 302 9.50 1.10 -4.27
N VAL A 303 9.59 0.07 -5.12
CA VAL A 303 8.90 -1.21 -4.94
C VAL A 303 9.93 -2.32 -4.90
N GLU A 304 10.07 -3.00 -3.76
CA GLU A 304 11.08 -4.04 -3.57
C GLU A 304 10.56 -5.31 -2.88
N GLN A 305 11.37 -6.36 -2.91
CA GLN A 305 11.21 -7.55 -2.06
C GLN A 305 9.85 -8.23 -2.24
N GLN A 306 9.54 -8.67 -3.47
CA GLN A 306 8.30 -9.37 -3.84
C GLN A 306 7.03 -8.54 -3.62
N SER A 307 7.17 -7.23 -3.45
CA SER A 307 6.02 -6.33 -3.37
C SER A 307 5.37 -6.15 -4.73
N VAL A 308 4.09 -5.78 -4.71
CA VAL A 308 3.27 -5.57 -5.92
C VAL A 308 2.72 -4.16 -5.92
N LEU A 309 2.91 -3.46 -7.03
CA LEU A 309 2.28 -2.19 -7.32
C LEU A 309 1.37 -2.35 -8.54
N ASP A 310 0.12 -1.93 -8.42
CA ASP A 310 -0.82 -1.80 -9.52
C ASP A 310 -1.52 -0.46 -9.39
N ILE A 311 -1.31 0.41 -10.36
CA ILE A 311 -1.86 1.77 -10.32
C ILE A 311 -2.19 2.32 -11.70
N PHE A 312 -3.26 3.11 -11.74
CA PHE A 312 -3.69 3.81 -12.94
C PHE A 312 -2.75 4.96 -13.33
N ASN A 313 -2.51 5.93 -12.45
CA ASN A 313 -1.70 7.11 -12.80
C ASN A 313 -0.63 7.38 -11.75
N ALA A 314 0.63 7.46 -12.17
CA ALA A 314 1.76 7.77 -11.31
C ALA A 314 2.63 8.88 -11.90
N GLN A 315 2.94 9.88 -11.08
CA GLN A 315 3.95 10.89 -11.33
C GLN A 315 5.00 10.82 -10.21
N ALA A 316 6.28 10.68 -10.57
CA ALA A 316 7.41 10.63 -9.63
C ALA A 316 8.68 11.23 -10.25
N ASP A 317 9.69 11.54 -9.44
CA ASP A 317 11.02 11.90 -9.98
C ASP A 317 11.74 10.63 -10.48
N GLU A 318 11.66 9.56 -9.69
CA GLU A 318 12.28 8.27 -9.99
C GLU A 318 11.36 7.13 -9.56
N VAL A 319 11.21 6.15 -10.45
CA VAL A 319 10.56 4.87 -10.15
C VAL A 319 11.61 3.77 -10.16
N THR A 320 11.67 2.99 -9.08
CA THR A 320 12.51 1.78 -9.02
C THR A 320 11.67 0.57 -8.65
N VAL A 321 11.83 -0.49 -9.43
CA VAL A 321 11.26 -1.83 -9.21
C VAL A 321 12.40 -2.82 -9.05
N ASP A 322 12.50 -3.45 -7.88
CA ASP A 322 13.59 -4.34 -7.48
C ASP A 322 13.05 -5.68 -6.97
N SER A 323 13.28 -6.77 -7.70
CA SER A 323 12.82 -8.10 -7.29
C SER A 323 11.33 -8.10 -6.92
N ALA A 324 10.52 -7.35 -7.68
CA ALA A 324 9.15 -6.98 -7.39
C ALA A 324 8.32 -6.86 -8.68
N SER A 325 7.02 -6.62 -8.56
CA SER A 325 6.12 -6.46 -9.72
C SER A 325 5.44 -5.09 -9.72
N ALA A 326 5.40 -4.44 -10.88
CA ALA A 326 4.73 -3.16 -11.06
C ALA A 326 3.94 -3.11 -12.37
N GLU A 327 2.66 -2.76 -12.30
CA GLU A 327 1.83 -2.41 -13.44
C GLU A 327 1.41 -0.93 -13.32
N LEU A 328 1.77 -0.14 -14.32
CA LEU A 328 1.59 1.31 -14.36
C LEU A 328 0.85 1.65 -15.64
N GLN A 329 -0.44 2.01 -15.56
CA GLN A 329 -1.19 2.35 -16.77
C GLN A 329 -0.67 3.64 -17.39
N ARG A 330 -0.45 4.68 -16.57
CA ARG A 330 0.10 5.97 -16.99
C ARG A 330 1.25 6.37 -16.07
N LEU A 331 2.43 6.55 -16.65
CA LEU A 331 3.63 6.94 -15.91
C LEU A 331 4.23 8.25 -16.44
N THR A 332 4.46 9.20 -15.54
CA THR A 332 5.35 10.34 -15.79
C THR A 332 6.51 10.30 -14.79
N THR A 333 7.72 10.06 -15.27
CA THR A 333 8.92 10.04 -14.41
C THR A 333 10.14 10.61 -15.12
N ASP A 334 11.16 11.04 -14.37
CA ASP A 334 12.43 11.39 -14.99
C ASP A 334 13.26 10.12 -15.22
N VAL A 335 13.30 9.24 -14.22
CA VAL A 335 14.08 7.99 -14.26
C VAL A 335 13.20 6.77 -13.98
N LEU A 336 13.41 5.68 -14.73
CA LEU A 336 12.85 4.35 -14.47
C LEU A 336 13.96 3.31 -14.34
N ARG A 337 13.98 2.59 -13.22
CA ARG A 337 14.93 1.49 -12.95
C ARG A 337 14.18 0.21 -12.67
N VAL A 338 14.47 -0.84 -13.43
CA VAL A 338 13.88 -2.16 -13.27
C VAL A 338 15.01 -3.16 -13.15
N LYS A 339 15.11 -3.83 -12.00
CA LYS A 339 16.32 -4.60 -11.68
C LYS A 339 16.05 -5.92 -10.98
N ASP A 340 17.07 -6.76 -11.05
CA ASP A 340 17.08 -8.08 -10.45
C ASP A 340 15.93 -8.91 -11.03
N THR A 341 15.18 -9.68 -10.24
CA THR A 341 14.08 -10.50 -10.78
C THR A 341 12.77 -9.73 -10.97
N ALA A 342 12.84 -8.41 -11.15
CA ALA A 342 11.67 -7.56 -11.28
C ALA A 342 10.92 -7.77 -12.61
N ASN A 343 9.61 -7.52 -12.57
CA ASN A 343 8.74 -7.43 -13.74
C ASN A 343 7.97 -6.11 -13.69
N ALA A 344 8.10 -5.28 -14.71
CA ALA A 344 7.39 -4.02 -14.81
C ALA A 344 6.69 -3.86 -16.17
N VAL A 345 5.48 -3.32 -16.16
CA VAL A 345 4.72 -2.95 -17.36
C VAL A 345 4.30 -1.49 -17.25
N VAL A 346 4.57 -0.72 -18.31
CA VAL A 346 4.11 0.67 -18.46
C VAL A 346 3.33 0.77 -19.77
N ASN A 347 2.05 1.14 -19.71
CA ASN A 347 1.17 1.12 -20.89
C ASN A 347 1.08 2.45 -21.64
N GLU A 348 1.26 3.57 -20.95
CA GLU A 348 1.27 4.91 -21.53
C GLU A 348 2.17 5.82 -20.70
N GLY A 349 2.79 6.82 -21.34
CA GLY A 349 3.38 7.95 -20.61
C GLY A 349 4.69 8.47 -21.16
N SER A 350 5.46 9.11 -20.28
CA SER A 350 6.72 9.75 -20.65
C SER A 350 7.77 9.60 -19.56
N ILE A 351 8.95 9.15 -19.97
CA ILE A 351 10.17 9.10 -19.15
C ILE A 351 11.09 10.20 -19.66
N ARG A 352 11.54 11.13 -18.81
CA ARG A 352 12.21 12.36 -19.28
C ARG A 352 13.73 12.27 -19.43
N ASP A 353 14.38 11.30 -18.79
CA ASP A 353 15.83 11.13 -18.83
C ASP A 353 16.20 9.72 -19.30
N ASN A 354 16.24 8.75 -18.39
CA ASN A 354 16.76 7.42 -18.69
C ASN A 354 15.89 6.29 -18.12
N THR A 355 15.95 5.17 -18.82
CA THR A 355 15.42 3.87 -18.40
C THR A 355 16.54 2.86 -18.34
N GLN A 356 16.64 2.13 -17.23
CA GLN A 356 17.63 1.07 -17.05
C GLN A 356 16.95 -0.23 -16.63
N VAL A 357 17.22 -1.29 -17.38
CA VAL A 357 16.76 -2.65 -17.12
C VAL A 357 17.99 -3.54 -16.93
N PHE A 358 18.14 -4.21 -15.79
CA PHE A 358 19.34 -5.01 -15.50
C PHE A 358 19.08 -6.24 -14.62
N SER A 359 20.00 -7.20 -14.65
CA SER A 359 20.02 -8.39 -13.77
C SER A 359 18.83 -9.35 -13.94
N ASN A 360 18.52 -9.77 -15.17
CA ASN A 360 17.38 -10.64 -15.52
C ASN A 360 15.99 -10.03 -15.29
N ALA A 361 15.90 -8.70 -15.16
CA ALA A 361 14.63 -8.03 -15.02
C ALA A 361 13.89 -7.94 -16.36
N THR A 362 12.56 -7.82 -16.29
CA THR A 362 11.69 -7.70 -17.46
C THR A 362 10.96 -6.37 -17.42
N LEU A 363 11.00 -5.63 -18.52
CA LEU A 363 10.26 -4.38 -18.70
C LEU A 363 9.50 -4.43 -20.02
N ALA A 364 8.19 -4.17 -19.96
CA ALA A 364 7.38 -3.89 -21.13
C ALA A 364 6.97 -2.40 -21.15
N LEU A 365 7.23 -1.72 -22.26
CA LEU A 365 6.84 -0.34 -22.50
C LEU A 365 5.91 -0.28 -23.72
N TYR A 366 4.67 0.14 -23.52
CA TYR A 366 3.72 0.41 -24.61
C TYR A 366 3.45 1.91 -24.65
N ASP A 367 3.46 2.51 -25.84
CA ASP A 367 3.11 3.92 -26.06
C ASP A 367 3.80 4.90 -25.09
N VAL A 368 5.06 4.58 -24.73
CA VAL A 368 5.91 5.39 -23.84
C VAL A 368 6.96 6.13 -24.65
N SER A 369 7.05 7.45 -24.44
CA SER A 369 8.19 8.25 -24.90
C SER A 369 9.34 8.15 -23.93
N VAL A 370 10.54 7.81 -24.41
CA VAL A 370 11.75 7.70 -23.59
C VAL A 370 12.99 8.16 -24.38
N PRO A 371 13.86 9.03 -23.81
CA PRO A 371 15.09 9.40 -24.51
C PRO A 371 16.07 8.24 -24.61
N SER A 372 16.44 7.66 -23.48
CA SER A 372 17.54 6.69 -23.43
C SER A 372 17.14 5.42 -22.70
N VAL A 373 17.42 4.27 -23.30
CA VAL A 373 17.14 2.95 -22.72
C VAL A 373 18.39 2.09 -22.68
N GLY A 374 18.72 1.57 -21.50
CA GLY A 374 19.79 0.60 -21.28
C GLY A 374 19.23 -0.75 -20.85
N VAL A 375 19.64 -1.84 -21.50
CA VAL A 375 19.23 -3.22 -21.19
C VAL A 375 20.48 -4.08 -21.00
N PHE A 376 20.69 -4.61 -19.79
CA PHE A 376 21.96 -5.23 -19.40
C PHE A 376 21.78 -6.54 -18.63
N ALA A 377 22.82 -7.37 -18.60
CA ALA A 377 22.95 -8.51 -17.69
C ALA A 377 21.72 -9.45 -17.71
N GLY A 378 21.39 -9.98 -18.89
CA GLY A 378 20.27 -10.91 -19.10
C GLY A 378 18.88 -10.29 -19.01
N ALA A 379 18.75 -8.97 -18.84
CA ALA A 379 17.48 -8.29 -18.78
C ALA A 379 16.76 -8.24 -20.14
N GLU A 380 15.45 -8.01 -20.09
CA GLU A 380 14.59 -7.98 -21.26
C GLU A 380 13.76 -6.69 -21.34
N LEU A 381 13.73 -6.09 -22.53
CA LEU A 381 12.83 -5.00 -22.90
C LEU A 381 11.89 -5.45 -24.02
N SER A 382 10.60 -5.16 -23.90
CA SER A 382 9.62 -5.40 -24.95
C SER A 382 8.61 -4.27 -25.11
N GLY A 383 7.85 -4.27 -26.23
CA GLY A 383 6.70 -3.40 -26.46
C GLY A 383 6.88 -2.38 -27.60
N SER A 384 6.18 -1.25 -27.52
CA SER A 384 6.09 -0.20 -28.54
C SER A 384 6.67 1.17 -28.11
N PRO A 385 7.84 1.26 -27.45
CA PRO A 385 8.37 2.55 -27.00
C PRO A 385 8.79 3.44 -28.18
N SER A 386 8.78 4.75 -27.96
CA SER A 386 9.42 5.74 -28.83
C SER A 386 10.73 6.21 -28.19
N ILE A 387 11.85 5.69 -28.70
CA ILE A 387 13.21 5.93 -28.19
C ILE A 387 13.86 7.06 -28.98
N SER A 388 14.12 8.20 -28.34
CA SER A 388 14.54 9.40 -29.08
C SER A 388 16.05 9.66 -29.13
N ASN A 389 16.84 9.08 -28.23
CA ASN A 389 18.28 9.39 -28.08
C ASN A 389 19.20 8.17 -28.18
N VAL A 390 19.05 7.16 -27.32
CA VAL A 390 19.94 5.98 -27.34
C VAL A 390 19.19 4.71 -26.95
N LEU A 391 19.38 3.64 -27.71
CA LEU A 391 19.12 2.27 -27.29
C LEU A 391 20.45 1.54 -27.10
N ASN A 392 20.75 1.11 -25.87
CA ASN A 392 21.98 0.38 -25.54
C ASN A 392 21.65 -0.97 -24.91
N VAL A 393 21.95 -2.06 -25.61
CA VAL A 393 21.68 -3.43 -25.18
C VAL A 393 23.00 -4.18 -25.06
N ARG A 394 23.35 -4.66 -23.86
CA ARG A 394 24.61 -5.40 -23.63
C ARG A 394 24.46 -6.60 -22.71
N ASP A 395 25.51 -7.40 -22.62
CA ASP A 395 25.71 -8.41 -21.59
C ASP A 395 24.52 -9.40 -21.50
N GLN A 396 24.21 -10.06 -22.62
CA GLN A 396 23.09 -10.99 -22.76
C GLN A 396 21.70 -10.34 -22.64
N GLY A 397 21.61 -9.01 -22.75
CA GLY A 397 20.35 -8.30 -22.84
C GLY A 397 19.51 -8.75 -24.04
N MET A 398 18.20 -8.65 -23.88
CA MET A 398 17.22 -9.02 -24.90
C MET A 398 16.29 -7.83 -25.17
N VAL A 399 16.05 -7.55 -26.44
CA VAL A 399 15.07 -6.52 -26.83
C VAL A 399 14.13 -7.04 -27.90
N SER A 400 12.82 -6.85 -27.73
CA SER A 400 11.80 -7.20 -28.72
C SER A 400 10.81 -6.05 -28.88
N LEU A 401 11.05 -5.19 -29.87
CA LEU A 401 10.21 -4.03 -30.13
C LEU A 401 9.22 -4.31 -31.26
N PHE A 402 8.02 -3.77 -31.10
CA PHE A 402 6.90 -3.93 -32.00
C PHE A 402 6.16 -2.61 -32.20
N GLU A 403 6.00 -2.14 -33.44
CA GLU A 403 5.29 -0.88 -33.78
C GLU A 403 5.80 0.41 -33.09
N GLY A 404 6.87 0.33 -32.30
CA GLY A 404 7.54 1.48 -31.71
C GLY A 404 8.47 2.21 -32.69
N SER A 405 9.29 3.09 -32.15
CA SER A 405 10.26 3.82 -32.95
C SER A 405 11.58 4.10 -32.26
N ILE A 406 12.64 4.25 -33.05
CA ILE A 406 13.97 4.63 -32.59
C ILE A 406 14.51 5.72 -33.52
N SER A 407 14.71 6.93 -33.02
CA SER A 407 15.39 7.99 -33.77
C SER A 407 16.83 8.23 -33.32
N GLY A 408 17.21 7.63 -32.19
CA GLY A 408 18.54 7.75 -31.59
C GLY A 408 19.56 6.74 -32.11
N GLU A 409 20.76 6.77 -31.53
CA GLU A 409 21.81 5.79 -31.80
C GLU A 409 21.43 4.41 -31.22
N ILE A 410 21.83 3.34 -31.92
CA ILE A 410 21.60 1.95 -31.50
C ILE A 410 22.94 1.27 -31.26
N PHE A 411 23.11 0.73 -30.05
CA PHE A 411 24.27 -0.07 -29.65
C PHE A 411 23.81 -1.42 -29.12
N ILE A 412 24.19 -2.51 -29.78
CA ILE A 412 23.81 -3.87 -29.40
C ILE A 412 25.05 -4.77 -29.33
N GLY A 413 25.37 -5.25 -28.14
CA GLY A 413 26.58 -6.02 -27.87
C GLY A 413 26.34 -7.29 -27.09
N ASP A 414 26.83 -8.43 -27.57
CA ASP A 414 26.67 -9.72 -26.88
C ASP A 414 25.20 -9.98 -26.47
N ALA A 415 24.26 -9.66 -27.37
CA ALA A 415 22.84 -9.55 -27.07
C ALA A 415 21.94 -10.15 -28.17
N ASN A 416 20.65 -10.29 -27.84
CA ASN A 416 19.61 -10.69 -28.81
C ASN A 416 18.63 -9.55 -29.04
N PHE A 417 18.22 -9.35 -30.30
CA PHE A 417 17.24 -8.32 -30.63
C PHE A 417 16.23 -8.75 -31.70
N ARG A 418 15.02 -8.22 -31.59
CA ARG A 418 13.98 -8.29 -32.61
C ARG A 418 13.31 -6.94 -32.76
N PHE A 419 13.26 -6.44 -33.98
CA PHE A 419 12.48 -5.27 -34.36
C PHE A 419 11.43 -5.68 -35.39
N ASP A 420 10.16 -5.49 -35.08
CA ASP A 420 9.02 -5.89 -35.92
C ASP A 420 8.09 -4.69 -36.12
N ARG A 421 7.90 -4.25 -37.36
CA ARG A 421 7.14 -3.02 -37.68
C ARG A 421 7.65 -1.77 -36.94
N THR A 422 8.89 -1.81 -36.45
CA THR A 422 9.54 -0.67 -35.78
C THR A 422 10.02 0.34 -36.82
N ALA A 423 9.82 1.63 -36.54
CA ALA A 423 10.42 2.70 -37.33
C ALA A 423 11.85 3.00 -36.83
N ILE A 424 12.85 3.00 -37.71
CA ILE A 424 14.25 3.24 -37.33
C ILE A 424 14.81 4.43 -38.12
N TRP A 425 14.96 5.58 -37.47
CA TRP A 425 15.61 6.78 -38.03
C TRP A 425 17.03 7.00 -37.51
N ALA A 426 17.60 6.01 -36.83
CA ALA A 426 18.95 6.06 -36.25
C ALA A 426 20.00 6.48 -37.29
N ASP A 427 20.90 7.39 -36.93
CA ASP A 427 22.06 7.78 -37.75
C ASP A 427 23.16 6.71 -37.75
N GLU A 428 23.22 5.89 -36.71
CA GLU A 428 24.21 4.84 -36.56
C GLU A 428 23.63 3.64 -35.81
N VAL A 429 23.88 2.43 -36.34
CA VAL A 429 23.47 1.17 -35.73
C VAL A 429 24.68 0.26 -35.58
N ASN A 430 25.22 0.20 -34.37
CA ASN A 430 26.38 -0.60 -34.02
C ASN A 430 25.96 -1.92 -33.38
N VAL A 431 26.35 -3.03 -34.01
CA VAL A 431 26.00 -4.37 -33.55
C VAL A 431 27.26 -5.23 -33.45
N TRP A 432 27.56 -5.81 -32.28
CA TRP A 432 28.71 -6.70 -32.14
C TRP A 432 28.37 -7.97 -31.38
N SER A 433 28.93 -9.10 -31.85
CA SER A 433 28.76 -10.43 -31.26
C SER A 433 27.30 -10.80 -30.93
N SER A 434 26.36 -10.38 -31.78
CA SER A 434 24.92 -10.40 -31.47
C SER A 434 24.08 -11.12 -32.52
N ARG A 435 22.82 -11.43 -32.16
CA ARG A 435 21.86 -12.04 -33.07
C ARG A 435 20.57 -11.24 -33.14
N GLY A 436 20.12 -10.97 -34.37
CA GLY A 436 19.03 -10.04 -34.64
C GLY A 436 17.99 -10.54 -35.62
N GLN A 437 16.76 -10.04 -35.49
CA GLN A 437 15.71 -10.14 -36.50
C GLN A 437 15.10 -8.76 -36.79
N LEU A 438 15.01 -8.41 -38.06
CA LEU A 438 14.43 -7.16 -38.56
C LEU A 438 13.25 -7.51 -39.48
N ILE A 439 12.02 -7.17 -39.09
CA ILE A 439 10.80 -7.63 -39.76
C ILE A 439 9.92 -6.43 -40.08
N ASN A 440 9.53 -6.27 -41.36
CA ASN A 440 8.58 -5.24 -41.81
C ASN A 440 8.89 -3.82 -41.28
N LEU A 441 10.18 -3.46 -41.20
CA LEU A 441 10.60 -2.16 -40.69
C LEU A 441 10.10 -1.02 -41.58
N SER A 442 9.98 0.16 -40.97
CA SER A 442 9.73 1.41 -41.70
C SER A 442 10.86 2.40 -41.48
N ASN A 443 11.09 3.27 -42.46
CA ASN A 443 12.09 4.36 -42.41
C ASN A 443 13.55 3.95 -42.14
N VAL A 444 13.89 2.67 -42.29
CA VAL A 444 15.23 2.13 -42.06
C VAL A 444 16.18 2.42 -43.22
N ASP A 445 17.40 2.84 -42.91
CA ASP A 445 18.53 2.88 -43.84
C ASP A 445 19.56 1.81 -43.43
N TYR A 446 19.54 0.68 -44.14
CA TYR A 446 20.44 -0.44 -43.86
C TYR A 446 21.92 -0.12 -44.06
N SER A 447 22.27 0.96 -44.76
CA SER A 447 23.68 1.38 -44.93
C SER A 447 24.31 1.92 -43.64
N ARG A 448 23.49 2.20 -42.63
CA ARG A 448 23.91 2.70 -41.30
C ARG A 448 24.20 1.59 -40.29
N PHE A 449 24.10 0.33 -40.70
CA PHE A 449 24.42 -0.82 -39.85
C PHE A 449 25.90 -1.17 -39.95
N PHE A 450 26.55 -1.23 -38.79
CA PHE A 450 27.95 -1.60 -38.64
C PHE A 450 28.04 -2.80 -37.70
N CYS A 451 28.48 -3.92 -38.26
CA CYS A 451 28.62 -5.17 -37.54
C CYS A 451 30.08 -5.47 -37.21
N GLU A 452 30.34 -5.86 -35.97
CA GLU A 452 31.64 -6.37 -35.52
C GLU A 452 31.50 -7.76 -34.88
N GLY A 453 32.62 -8.49 -34.83
CA GLY A 453 32.64 -9.85 -34.26
C GLY A 453 31.70 -10.81 -35.01
N VAL A 454 31.24 -11.85 -34.31
CA VAL A 454 30.36 -12.86 -34.89
C VAL A 454 28.90 -12.40 -34.76
N THR A 455 28.44 -11.63 -35.74
CA THR A 455 27.10 -11.03 -35.74
C THR A 455 26.23 -11.60 -36.87
N ALA A 456 24.99 -11.97 -36.55
CA ALA A 456 24.02 -12.49 -37.53
C ALA A 456 22.70 -11.73 -37.43
N ILE A 457 22.26 -11.10 -38.52
CA ILE A 457 21.03 -10.31 -38.59
C ILE A 457 20.16 -10.85 -39.72
N ASP A 458 18.97 -11.34 -39.35
CA ASP A 458 17.97 -11.80 -40.30
C ASP A 458 17.07 -10.61 -40.71
N ALA A 459 17.08 -10.26 -41.98
CA ALA A 459 16.32 -9.15 -42.55
C ALA A 459 15.73 -9.59 -43.90
N PRO A 460 14.41 -9.90 -43.98
CA PRO A 460 13.80 -10.41 -45.20
C PRO A 460 13.99 -9.47 -46.39
N GLY A 461 14.57 -9.99 -47.47
CA GLY A 461 14.81 -9.24 -48.70
C GLY A 461 16.10 -8.42 -48.70
N VAL A 462 16.97 -8.56 -47.70
CA VAL A 462 18.29 -7.92 -47.63
C VAL A 462 19.39 -8.96 -47.75
N ASP A 463 20.31 -8.78 -48.70
CA ASP A 463 21.57 -9.53 -48.77
C ASP A 463 22.71 -8.64 -48.27
N TRP A 464 23.13 -8.83 -47.02
CA TRP A 464 24.14 -8.00 -46.38
C TRP A 464 25.50 -8.00 -47.11
N LEU A 465 25.87 -9.11 -47.74
CA LEU A 465 27.16 -9.25 -48.42
C LEU A 465 27.17 -8.58 -49.80
N VAL A 466 26.01 -8.46 -50.43
CA VAL A 466 25.85 -7.90 -51.78
C VAL A 466 25.37 -6.45 -51.74
N ASP A 467 24.30 -6.17 -51.01
CA ASP A 467 23.64 -4.88 -50.97
C ASP A 467 24.40 -3.87 -50.08
N TYR A 468 25.08 -4.37 -49.03
CA TYR A 468 25.73 -3.54 -48.02
C TYR A 468 27.11 -4.08 -47.59
N PRO A 469 28.09 -4.24 -48.51
CA PRO A 469 29.38 -4.86 -48.21
C PRO A 469 30.22 -4.11 -47.15
N GLY A 470 29.94 -2.83 -46.90
CA GLY A 470 30.59 -2.04 -45.85
C GLY A 470 30.03 -2.26 -44.44
N SER A 471 28.89 -2.96 -44.31
CA SER A 471 28.23 -3.21 -43.02
C SER A 471 28.92 -4.29 -42.20
N ASN A 472 29.66 -5.21 -42.83
CA ASN A 472 30.20 -6.45 -42.23
C ASN A 472 29.13 -7.36 -41.56
N CYS A 473 27.85 -7.11 -41.80
CA CYS A 473 26.77 -7.93 -41.27
C CYS A 473 26.60 -9.21 -42.11
N MET A 474 26.04 -10.27 -41.52
CA MET A 474 25.75 -11.52 -42.21
C MET A 474 24.32 -11.97 -41.95
N ALA A 475 23.68 -12.54 -42.96
CA ALA A 475 22.41 -13.22 -42.78
C ALA A 475 22.61 -14.53 -41.98
N LYS A 476 21.56 -14.98 -41.29
CA LYS A 476 21.59 -16.22 -40.49
C LYS A 476 21.95 -17.45 -41.33
N GLU A 477 21.50 -17.51 -42.56
CA GLU A 477 21.79 -18.62 -43.48
C GLU A 477 23.28 -18.67 -43.85
N ASP A 478 23.88 -17.52 -44.14
CA ASP A 478 25.30 -17.43 -44.51
C ASP A 478 26.21 -17.68 -43.31
N PHE A 479 25.79 -17.25 -42.13
CA PHE A 479 26.45 -17.63 -40.90
C PHE A 479 26.40 -19.15 -40.67
N SER A 480 25.26 -19.80 -40.95
CA SER A 480 25.13 -21.25 -40.83
C SER A 480 26.05 -21.99 -41.80
N LYS A 481 26.14 -21.53 -43.05
CA LYS A 481 27.09 -22.05 -44.05
C LYS A 481 28.54 -21.84 -43.61
N LEU A 482 28.88 -20.67 -43.07
CA LEU A 482 30.22 -20.37 -42.56
C LEU A 482 30.60 -21.34 -41.42
N LEU A 483 29.67 -21.59 -40.49
CA LEU A 483 29.89 -22.56 -39.42
C LEU A 483 30.06 -23.98 -39.94
N GLU A 484 29.32 -24.39 -40.97
CA GLU A 484 29.53 -25.68 -41.64
C GLU A 484 30.90 -25.77 -42.32
N LEU A 485 31.37 -24.69 -42.94
CA LEU A 485 32.69 -24.63 -43.56
C LEU A 485 33.84 -24.64 -42.56
N ILE A 486 33.67 -24.07 -41.36
CA ILE A 486 34.68 -24.09 -40.29
C ILE A 486 34.75 -25.46 -39.59
N LYS A 487 33.63 -26.19 -39.55
CA LYS A 487 33.55 -27.51 -38.92
C LYS A 487 34.14 -28.64 -39.78
N ASN A 488 34.23 -28.43 -41.09
CA ASN A 488 34.86 -29.32 -42.05
C ASN A 488 36.31 -28.89 -42.30
#